data_AF-T0T248-F1
#
_entry.id   AF-T0T248-F1
#
_cell.length_a   1.000
_cell.length_b   1.000
_cell.length_c   1.000
_cell.angle_alpha   90.00
_cell.angle_beta   90.00
_cell.angle_gamma   90.00
#
_symmetry.space_group_name_H-M   'P 1'
#
loop_
_entity.id
_entity.type
_entity.pdbx_description
1 polymer ?
#
loop_
_entity_poly.entity_id
_entity_poly.type
_entity_poly.pdbx_seq_one_letter_code
_entity_poly.pdbx_strand_id
1 'polypeptide(L)' 'MELRLLKDAIVDHYRDEIHSLYSRSCHYGLFNAGEFDSGVTEIWTSAKGHGLSREFFNSLVEYEINSHYIEDNIAFLNAA' A
#
# COMPACT_ATOMS: atom_id res chain seq x y z
N MET A 1 10.35 -25.29 -2.81
CA MET A 1 9.08 -24.77 -3.36
C MET A 1 8.30 -23.96 -2.32
N GLU A 2 8.24 -24.42 -1.07
CA GLU A 2 7.50 -23.78 0.04
C GLU A 2 7.99 -22.38 0.44
N LEU A 3 9.31 -22.14 0.40
CA LEU A 3 9.90 -20.81 0.72
C LEU A 3 9.44 -19.70 -0.22
N ARG A 4 9.09 -20.02 -1.46
CA ARG A 4 8.61 -19.02 -2.43
C ARG A 4 7.16 -18.63 -2.14
N LEU A 5 6.30 -19.63 -1.90
CA LEU A 5 4.90 -19.42 -1.53
C LEU A 5 4.76 -18.65 -0.21
N LEU A 6 5.62 -18.92 0.77
CA LEU A 6 5.62 -18.16 2.02
C LEU A 6 6.02 -16.70 1.80
N LYS A 7 7.02 -16.45 0.95
CA LYS A 7 7.41 -15.07 0.58
C LYS A 7 6.27 -14.37 -0.14
N ASP A 8 5.65 -15.02 -1.11
CA ASP A 8 4.53 -14.45 -1.87
C ASP A 8 3.36 -14.10 -0.93
N ALA A 9 3.01 -14.98 0.01
CA ALA A 9 1.97 -14.72 1.00
C ALA A 9 2.28 -13.54 1.94
N ILE A 10 3.55 -13.36 2.34
CA ILE A 10 3.96 -12.21 3.16
C ILE A 10 3.86 -10.92 2.33
N VAL A 11 4.25 -10.96 1.05
CA VAL A 11 4.14 -9.81 0.15
C VAL A 11 2.68 -9.42 -0.06
N ASP A 12 1.81 -10.40 -0.32
CA ASP A 12 0.37 -10.17 -0.52
C ASP A 12 -0.26 -9.57 0.75
N HIS A 13 0.07 -10.11 1.93
CA HIS A 13 -0.39 -9.56 3.20
C HIS A 13 -0.05 -8.08 3.37
N TYR A 14 1.19 -7.68 3.09
CA TYR A 14 1.59 -6.27 3.22
C TYR A 14 1.00 -5.38 2.14
N ARG A 15 0.77 -5.90 0.94
CA ARG A 15 0.03 -5.19 -0.10
C ARG A 15 -1.39 -4.88 0.38
N ASP A 16 -2.09 -5.87 0.92
CA ASP A 16 -3.46 -5.71 1.43
C ASP A 16 -3.55 -4.73 2.60
N GLU A 17 -2.55 -4.73 3.50
CA GLU A 17 -2.49 -3.77 4.61
C GLU A 17 -2.27 -2.33 4.12
N ILE A 18 -1.35 -2.13 3.16
CA ILE A 18 -1.08 -0.82 2.56
C ILE A 18 -2.32 -0.32 1.79
N HIS A 19 -2.98 -1.20 1.03
CA HIS A 19 -4.23 -0.90 0.33
C HIS A 19 -5.35 -0.47 1.29
N SER A 20 -5.53 -1.25 2.37
CA SER A 20 -6.52 -0.95 3.40
C SER A 20 -6.21 0.36 4.11
N LEU A 21 -4.92 0.67 4.34
CA LEU A 21 -4.50 1.95 4.88
C LEU A 21 -4.80 3.10 3.92
N TYR A 22 -4.45 2.97 2.64
CA TYR A 22 -4.75 3.97 1.61
C TYR A 22 -6.25 4.32 1.60
N SER A 23 -7.09 3.29 1.52
CA SER A 23 -8.55 3.45 1.52
C SER A 23 -9.07 4.17 2.77
N ARG A 24 -8.49 3.89 3.94
CA ARG A 24 -8.87 4.55 5.22
C ARG A 24 -8.34 5.98 5.33
N SER A 25 -7.26 6.31 4.63
CA SER A 25 -6.70 7.66 4.55
C SER A 25 -7.43 8.54 3.53
N CYS A 26 -8.30 7.97 2.69
CA CYS A 26 -9.17 8.71 1.80
C CYS A 26 -10.49 9.08 2.49
N HIS A 27 -10.61 10.34 2.91
CA HIS A 27 -11.83 10.87 3.54
C HIS A 27 -12.54 11.81 2.59
N TYR A 28 -13.84 11.58 2.36
CA TYR A 28 -14.65 12.44 1.48
C TYR A 28 -14.05 12.64 0.08
N GLY A 29 -13.33 11.64 -0.46
CA GLY A 29 -12.64 11.72 -1.75
C GLY A 29 -11.31 12.47 -1.73
N LEU A 30 -10.80 12.84 -0.54
CA LEU A 30 -9.50 13.49 -0.37
C LEU A 30 -8.53 12.57 0.39
N PHE A 31 -7.35 12.38 -0.19
CA PHE A 31 -6.29 11.59 0.42
C PHE A 31 -5.56 12.40 1.52
N ASN A 32 -5.54 11.87 2.75
CA ASN A 32 -4.80 12.41 3.87
C ASN A 32 -3.41 11.77 4.00
N ALA A 33 -2.41 12.43 3.44
CA ALA A 33 -1.02 11.95 3.45
C ALA A 33 -0.44 11.78 4.87
N GLY A 34 -0.85 12.60 5.84
CA GLY A 34 -0.32 12.51 7.21
C GLY A 34 -0.79 11.24 7.94
N GLU A 35 -2.05 10.88 7.79
CA GLU A 35 -2.59 9.62 8.33
C GLU A 35 -1.97 8.40 7.64
N PHE A 36 -1.79 8.50 6.31
CA PHE A 36 -1.15 7.45 5.53
C PHE A 36 0.30 7.24 5.95
N ASP A 37 1.11 8.30 6.05
CA ASP A 37 2.52 8.21 6.45
C ASP A 37 2.70 7.62 7.86
N SER A 38 1.80 7.98 8.79
CA SER A 38 1.77 7.39 10.13
C SER A 38 1.51 5.89 10.06
N GLY A 39 0.49 5.46 9.33
CA GLY A 39 0.15 4.04 9.19
C GLY A 39 1.22 3.24 8.45
N VAL A 40 1.86 3.81 7.43
CA VAL A 40 2.96 3.15 6.69
C VAL A 40 4.14 2.87 7.62
N THR A 41 4.41 3.78 8.57
CA THR A 41 5.48 3.60 9.57
C THR A 41 5.17 2.42 10.51
N GLU A 42 3.91 2.24 10.88
CA GLU A 42 3.46 1.10 11.70
C GLU A 42 3.60 -0.22 10.93
N ILE A 43 3.09 -0.29 9.69
CA ILE A 43 3.19 -1.47 8.83
C ILE A 43 4.67 -1.84 8.59
N TRP A 44 5.54 -0.85 8.37
CA TRP A 44 6.97 -1.07 8.18
C TRP A 44 7.62 -1.78 9.37
N THR A 45 7.20 -1.47 10.59
CA THR A 45 7.75 -2.10 11.81
C THR A 45 7.50 -3.61 11.80
N SER A 46 6.31 -4.02 11.37
CA SER A 46 5.95 -5.44 11.19
C SER A 46 6.69 -6.07 10.01
N ALA A 47 6.71 -5.40 8.85
CA ALA A 47 7.35 -5.89 7.63
C ALA A 47 8.85 -6.15 7.80
N LYS A 48 9.54 -5.26 8.52
CA LYS A 48 10.94 -5.44 8.90
C LYS A 48 11.14 -6.69 9.75
N GLY A 49 10.22 -6.99 10.67
CA GLY A 49 10.24 -8.20 11.50
C GLY A 49 10.11 -9.50 10.70
N HIS A 50 9.39 -9.47 9.58
CA HIS A 50 9.27 -10.59 8.64
C HIS A 50 10.37 -10.63 7.56
N GLY A 51 11.35 -9.73 7.63
CA GLY A 51 12.54 -9.75 6.77
C GLY A 51 12.37 -9.07 5.42
N LEU A 52 11.37 -8.21 5.23
CA LEU A 52 11.27 -7.37 4.03
C LEU A 52 12.36 -6.30 4.05
N SER A 53 12.99 -6.05 2.89
CA SER A 53 13.91 -4.92 2.75
C SER A 53 13.12 -3.61 2.66
N ARG A 54 13.76 -2.51 3.08
CA ARG A 54 13.12 -1.19 3.04
C ARG A 54 12.83 -0.76 1.60
N GLU A 55 13.74 -1.07 0.66
CA GLU A 55 13.56 -0.73 -0.75
C GLU A 55 12.35 -1.46 -1.33
N PHE A 56 12.22 -2.75 -1.05
CA PHE A 56 11.08 -3.53 -1.53
C PHE A 56 9.76 -3.05 -0.92
N PHE A 57 9.74 -2.81 0.39
CA PHE A 57 8.56 -2.25 1.06
C PHE A 57 8.14 -0.90 0.46
N ASN A 58 9.09 0.02 0.25
CA ASN A 58 8.80 1.30 -0.39
C ASN A 58 8.22 1.12 -1.80
N SER A 59 8.71 0.13 -2.57
CA SER A 59 8.15 -0.17 -3.90
C SER A 59 6.70 -0.66 -3.85
N LEU A 60 6.29 -1.36 -2.78
CA LEU A 60 4.89 -1.75 -2.57
C LEU A 60 4.03 -0.52 -2.25
N VAL A 61 4.52 0.38 -1.41
CA VAL A 61 3.84 1.64 -1.06
C VAL A 61 3.67 2.52 -2.30
N GLU A 62 4.73 2.71 -3.08
CA GLU A 62 4.69 3.48 -4.33
C GLU A 62 3.76 2.85 -5.36
N TYR A 63 3.78 1.53 -5.50
CA TYR A 63 2.86 0.82 -6.38
C TYR A 63 1.40 1.09 -5.99
N GLU A 64 1.11 1.05 -4.70
CA GLU A 64 -0.25 1.23 -4.19
C GLU A 64 -0.77 2.66 -4.45
N ILE A 65 0.02 3.67 -4.12
CA ILE A 65 -0.31 5.08 -4.36
C ILE A 65 -0.51 5.33 -5.86
N ASN A 66 0.41 4.84 -6.70
CA ASN A 66 0.35 5.09 -8.14
C ASN A 66 -0.78 4.33 -8.83
N SER A 67 -1.13 3.12 -8.37
CA SER A 67 -2.25 2.35 -8.93
C SER A 67 -3.58 3.07 -8.71
N HIS A 68 -3.78 3.66 -7.53
CA HIS A 68 -5.00 4.39 -7.20
C HIS A 68 -5.04 5.80 -7.81
N TYR A 69 -3.88 6.46 -7.95
CA TYR A 69 -3.80 7.74 -8.65
C TYR A 69 -4.25 7.64 -10.12
N ILE A 70 -4.01 6.49 -10.76
CA ILE A 70 -4.44 6.23 -12.14
C ILE A 70 -5.95 5.95 -12.19
N GLU A 71 -6.49 5.15 -11.27
CA GLU A 71 -7.91 4.82 -11.25
C GLU A 71 -8.80 6.03 -10.93
N ASP A 72 -8.41 6.87 -9.97
CA ASP A 72 -9.15 8.09 -9.62
C ASP A 72 -9.16 9.10 -10.79
N ASN A 73 -8.06 9.20 -11.56
CA ASN A 73 -8.02 10.06 -12.75
C ASN A 73 -8.89 9.50 -13.90
N ILE A 74 -8.96 8.18 -14.09
CA ILE A 74 -9.83 7.56 -15.10
C ILE A 74 -11.31 7.70 -14.71
N ALA A 75 -11.64 7.58 -13.42
CA ALA A 75 -13.00 7.76 -12.92
C ALA A 75 -13.48 9.22 -13.11
N PHE A 76 -12.61 10.21 -12.84
CA PHE A 76 -12.91 11.62 -13.10
C PHE A 76 -13.14 11.93 -14.58
N LEU A 77 -12.34 11.34 -15.49
CA LEU A 77 -12.47 11.56 -16.93
C LEU A 77 -13.70 10.90 -17.55
N ASN A 78 -14.19 9.80 -16.98
CA ASN A 78 -15.40 9.11 -17.48
C ASN A 78 -16.71 9.65 -16.87
N ALA A 79 -16.63 10.52 -15.86
CA ALA A 79 -17.78 11.15 -15.21
C ALA A 79 -18.04 12.61 -15.68
N ALA A 80 -17.14 13.17 -16.50
CA ALA A 80 -17.23 14.51 -17.10
C ALA A 80 -17.76 14.46 -18.54
#